data_AF-A0A1V5KH49-F1
#
_entry.id   AF-A0A1V5KH49-F1
#
_cell.length_a   1.000
_cell.length_b   1.000
_cell.length_c   1.000
_cell.angle_alpha   90.00
_cell.angle_beta   90.00
_cell.angle_gamma   90.00
#
_symmetry.space_group_name_H-M   'P 1'
#
loop_
_entity.id
_entity.type
_entity.pdbx_description
1 polymer ?
#
loop_
_entity_poly.entity_id
_entity_poly.type
_entity_poly.pdbx_seq_one_letter_code
_entity_poly.pdbx_strand_id
1 'polypeptide(L)' 'MTAGSTAIQTKSLTILEDQMQHEFLACKKAEHYASTFQDAQLKNLANQLAASHRQRYDRLFNYLNSHV' A
#
# COMPACT_ATOMS: atom_id res chain seq x y z
N MET A 1 3.02 -5.33 35.03
CA MET A 1 1.85 -5.61 34.17
C MET A 1 2.18 -5.16 32.75
N THR A 2 2.64 -6.06 31.87
CA THR A 2 3.18 -5.70 30.54
C THR A 2 2.57 -6.55 29.40
N ALA A 3 1.31 -6.96 29.53
CA ALA A 3 0.59 -7.69 28.49
C ALA A 3 -0.10 -6.76 27.45
N GLY A 4 -0.17 -5.46 27.71
CA GLY A 4 -0.82 -4.48 26.83
C GLY A 4 0.03 -4.04 25.63
N SER A 5 1.36 -4.06 25.73
CA SER A 5 2.26 -3.58 24.67
C SER A 5 2.34 -4.54 23.49
N THR A 6 2.41 -5.84 23.73
CA THR A 6 2.47 -6.88 22.68
C THR A 6 1.15 -7.01 21.93
N ALA A 7 0.00 -6.92 22.63
CA ALA A 7 -1.31 -6.99 21.98
C ALA A 7 -1.59 -5.79 21.05
N ILE A 8 -1.10 -4.59 21.41
CA ILE A 8 -1.16 -3.42 20.54
C ILE A 8 -0.23 -3.60 19.34
N GLN A 9 0.98 -4.11 19.55
CA GLN A 9 1.94 -4.37 18.47
C GLN A 9 1.41 -5.40 17.46
N THR A 10 0.79 -6.50 17.90
CA THR A 10 0.17 -7.49 16.99
C THR A 10 -0.98 -6.88 16.19
N LYS A 11 -1.86 -6.09 16.84
CA LYS A 11 -2.94 -5.39 16.12
C LYS A 11 -2.40 -4.39 15.11
N SER A 12 -1.35 -3.64 15.48
CA SER A 12 -0.68 -2.72 14.57
C SER A 12 -0.08 -3.45 13.37
N LEU A 13 0.54 -4.62 13.57
CA LEU A 13 1.07 -5.45 12.49
C LEU A 13 -0.04 -5.94 11.55
N THR A 14 -1.15 -6.44 12.09
CA THR A 14 -2.29 -6.87 11.26
C THR A 14 -2.90 -5.70 10.48
N ILE A 15 -3.00 -4.51 11.08
CA ILE A 15 -3.45 -3.30 10.38
C ILE A 15 -2.47 -2.92 9.28
N LEU A 16 -1.16 -2.98 9.55
CA LEU A 16 -0.11 -2.70 8.57
C LEU A 16 -0.16 -3.66 7.38
N GLU A 17 -0.33 -4.96 7.64
CA GLU A 17 -0.48 -5.98 6.61
C GLU A 17 -1.73 -5.74 5.74
N ASP A 18 -2.88 -5.46 6.35
CA ASP A 18 -4.12 -5.13 5.63
C ASP A 18 -3.94 -3.87 4.77
N GLN A 19 -3.34 -2.82 5.31
CA GLN A 19 -3.02 -1.60 4.56
C GLN A 19 -2.08 -1.89 3.39
N MET A 20 -1.05 -2.72 3.58
CA MET A 20 -0.17 -3.14 2.49
C MET A 20 -0.92 -3.91 1.39
N GLN A 21 -1.80 -4.83 1.75
CA GLN A 21 -2.63 -5.55 0.78
C GLN A 21 -3.54 -4.58 0.01
N HIS A 22 -4.12 -3.61 0.71
CA HIS A 22 -4.95 -2.56 0.11
C HIS A 22 -4.17 -1.72 -0.90
N GLU A 23 -2.98 -1.25 -0.54
CA GLU A 23 -2.10 -0.47 -1.42
C GLU A 23 -1.66 -1.29 -2.65
N PHE A 24 -1.35 -2.58 -2.47
CA PHE A 24 -1.00 -3.47 -3.58
C PHE A 24 -2.17 -3.65 -4.57
N LEU A 25 -3.38 -3.91 -4.06
CA LEU A 25 -4.58 -4.04 -4.88
C LEU A 25 -4.92 -2.72 -5.60
N ALA A 26 -4.80 -1.58 -4.91
CA ALA A 26 -5.03 -0.27 -5.49
C ALA A 26 -4.02 0.04 -6.61
N CYS A 27 -2.74 -0.27 -6.40
CA CYS A 27 -1.71 -0.17 -7.42
C CYS A 27 -2.06 -1.00 -8.66
N LYS A 28 -2.44 -2.27 -8.49
CA LYS A 28 -2.78 -3.16 -9.61
C LYS A 28 -4.01 -2.68 -10.38
N LYS A 29 -5.03 -2.18 -9.68
CA LYS A 29 -6.21 -1.58 -10.31
C LYS A 29 -5.82 -0.33 -11.11
N ALA A 30 -5.00 0.55 -10.54
CA ALA A 30 -4.53 1.75 -11.23
C ALA A 30 -3.70 1.42 -12.48
N GLU A 31 -2.80 0.44 -12.42
CA GLU A 31 -2.04 -0.07 -13.58
C GLU A 31 -2.98 -0.60 -14.67
N HIS A 32 -4.00 -1.37 -14.29
CA HIS A 32 -5.00 -1.89 -15.22
C HIS A 32 -5.80 -0.76 -15.88
N TYR A 33 -6.24 0.25 -15.11
CA TYR A 33 -6.92 1.41 -15.66
C TYR A 33 -6.02 2.23 -16.60
N ALA A 34 -4.75 2.40 -16.26
CA ALA A 34 -3.78 3.05 -17.13
C ALA A 34 -3.63 2.32 -18.49
N SER A 35 -3.76 0.99 -18.52
CA SER A 35 -3.71 0.21 -19.76
C SER A 35 -5.00 0.27 -20.60
N THR A 36 -6.15 0.52 -19.96
CA THR A 36 -7.47 0.50 -20.62
C THR A 36 -7.94 1.87 -21.07
N PHE A 37 -7.48 2.95 -20.43
CA PHE A 37 -7.78 4.30 -20.88
C PHE A 37 -7.22 4.55 -22.28
N GLN A 38 -7.94 5.33 -23.08
CA GLN A 38 -7.47 5.79 -24.40
C GLN A 38 -6.95 7.23 -24.32
N ASP A 39 -7.51 8.02 -23.41
CA ASP A 39 -7.11 9.39 -23.12
C ASP A 39 -5.74 9.45 -22.42
N ALA A 40 -4.81 10.23 -22.99
CA ALA A 40 -3.46 10.39 -22.47
C ALA A 40 -3.42 11.03 -21.07
N GLN A 41 -4.33 11.94 -20.73
CA GLN A 41 -4.39 12.56 -19.40
C GLN A 41 -4.83 11.55 -18.35
N LEU A 42 -5.84 10.74 -18.66
CA LEU A 42 -6.32 9.69 -17.75
C LEU A 42 -5.27 8.58 -17.56
N LYS A 43 -4.55 8.21 -18.63
CA LYS A 43 -3.40 7.30 -18.54
C LYS A 43 -2.33 7.84 -17.59
N ASN A 44 -1.94 9.10 -17.76
CA ASN A 44 -0.93 9.73 -16.90
C ASN A 44 -1.39 9.79 -15.45
N LEU A 45 -2.66 10.15 -15.20
CA LEU A 45 -3.23 10.16 -13.85
C LEU A 45 -3.20 8.77 -13.22
N ALA A 46 -3.64 7.73 -13.94
CA ALA A 46 -3.64 6.36 -13.45
C ALA A 46 -2.22 5.82 -13.18
N ASN A 47 -1.26 6.14 -14.05
CA ASN A 47 0.15 5.81 -13.83
C ASN A 47 0.73 6.53 -12.60
N GLN A 48 0.40 7.80 -12.38
CA GLN A 48 0.80 8.52 -11.17
C GLN A 48 0.17 7.91 -9.92
N LEU A 49 -1.10 7.50 -10.00
CA LEU A 49 -1.80 6.84 -8.90
C LEU A 49 -1.14 5.50 -8.55
N ALA A 50 -0.85 4.68 -9.56
CA ALA A 50 -0.13 3.42 -9.39
C ALA A 50 1.24 3.63 -8.73
N ALA A 51 2.02 4.59 -9.22
CA ALA A 51 3.32 4.93 -8.64
C ALA A 51 3.20 5.39 -7.18
N SER A 52 2.16 6.17 -6.85
CA SER A 52 1.90 6.62 -5.48
C SER A 52 1.53 5.46 -4.55
N HIS A 53 0.66 4.54 -4.98
CA HIS A 53 0.30 3.35 -4.21
C HIS A 53 1.52 2.44 -3.99
N ARG A 54 2.34 2.23 -5.03
CA ARG A 54 3.60 1.49 -4.90
C ARG A 54 4.55 2.13 -3.89
N GLN A 55 4.72 3.46 -3.93
CA GLN A 55 5.56 4.16 -2.96
C GLN A 55 5.05 4.01 -1.52
N ARG A 56 3.72 4.03 -1.30
CA ARG A 56 3.13 3.80 0.03
C ARG A 56 3.36 2.38 0.49
N TYR A 57 3.15 1.40 -0.38
CA TYR A 57 3.47 0.00 -0.10
C TYR A 57 4.94 -0.17 0.31
N ASP A 58 5.89 0.38 -0.46
CA ASP A 58 7.32 0.28 -0.17
C ASP A 58 7.67 0.94 1.18
N ARG A 59 7.03 2.07 1.52
CA ARG A 59 7.20 2.70 2.83
C ARG A 59 6.69 1.81 3.98
N LEU A 60 5.50 1.23 3.83
CA LEU A 60 4.94 0.33 4.85
C LEU A 60 5.78 -0.94 4.97
N PHE A 61 6.25 -1.51 3.86
CA PHE A 61 7.15 -2.67 3.83
C PHE A 61 8.49 -2.38 4.51
N ASN A 62 9.12 -1.25 4.20
CA ASN A 62 10.36 -0.83 4.84
C ASN A 62 10.17 -0.57 6.33
N TYR A 63 9.03 0.03 6.71
CA TYR A 63 8.68 0.22 8.13
C TYR A 63 8.59 -1.12 8.84
N LEU A 64 7.88 -2.09 8.27
CA LEU A 64 7.76 -3.46 8.79
C LEU A 64 9.13 -4.14 8.94
N ASN A 65 9.96 -4.10 7.90
CA ASN A 65 11.32 -4.65 7.94
C ASN A 65 12.25 -3.94 8.94
N SER A 66 11.99 -2.68 9.28
CA SER A 66 12.76 -1.94 10.29
C SER A 66 12.28 -2.18 11.72
N HIS A 67 11.08 -2.74 11.90
CA HIS A 67 10.44 -3.00 13.18
C HIS A 67 10.31 -4.49 13.53
N VAL A 68 10.74 -5.37 12.62
CA VAL A 68 10.95 -6.82 12.79
C VAL A 68 12.45 -7.07 13.02
#